data_AF-A0A3A3GAW1-F1
#
_entry.id   AF-A0A3A3GAW1-F1
#
_cell.length_a   1.000
_cell.length_b   1.000
_cell.length_c   1.000
_cell.angle_alpha   90.00
_cell.angle_beta   90.00
_cell.angle_gamma   90.00
#
_symmetry.space_group_name_H-M   'P 1'
#
loop_
_entity.id
_entity.type
_entity.pdbx_description
1 polymer ?
#
loop_
_entity_poly.entity_id
_entity_poly.type
_entity_poly.pdbx_seq_one_letter_code
_entity_poly.pdbx_strand_id
1 'polypeptide(L)'
;MNSITAMPANSSAERIVRHFQAAGFTGITEAMVIRIRLKKADRHEVEAAFDRAADLGAMPPLAEYFEIRPYGFYSELRSFAQAKTEMQLDFGVGLRGKVPSIYFDVAPVVIDDALATGTKYDALVKFSDNMLDYALAVLLNDPTSSFFEYLGTHRGIDWQKIIGDFGAAATTYDQDVDLF
;
A
#
# COMPACT_ATOMS: atom_id res chain seq x y z
N MET A 1 -13.02 -24.82 1.02
CA MET A 1 -12.83 -23.99 2.23
C MET A 1 -11.52 -23.24 2.03
N ASN A 2 -11.59 -22.01 1.54
CA ASN A 2 -10.42 -21.17 1.37
C ASN A 2 -9.97 -20.75 2.77
N SER A 3 -8.76 -21.13 3.17
CA SER A 3 -8.14 -20.57 4.37
C SER A 3 -8.13 -19.05 4.20
N ILE A 4 -9.04 -18.37 4.90
CA ILE A 4 -8.96 -16.93 5.09
C ILE A 4 -7.71 -16.77 5.94
N THR A 5 -6.58 -16.43 5.33
CA THR A 5 -5.43 -15.95 6.08
C THR A 5 -5.93 -14.71 6.82
N ALA A 6 -6.26 -14.87 8.10
CA ALA A 6 -6.79 -13.80 8.93
C ALA A 6 -5.63 -12.85 9.23
N MET A 7 -5.43 -11.86 8.37
CA MET A 7 -4.40 -10.86 8.59
C MET A 7 -4.89 -9.81 9.58
N PRO A 8 -3.98 -9.18 10.35
CA PRO A 8 -4.35 -8.21 11.37
C PRO A 8 -5.23 -7.06 10.86
N ALA A 9 -4.98 -6.57 9.65
CA ALA A 9 -5.65 -5.39 9.10
C ALA A 9 -6.73 -5.69 8.04
N ASN A 10 -7.26 -6.92 7.97
CA ASN A 10 -8.35 -7.24 7.03
C ASN A 10 -9.59 -6.35 7.27
N SER A 11 -10.00 -6.15 8.52
CA SER A 11 -11.12 -5.28 8.85
C SER A 11 -10.85 -3.81 8.53
N SER A 12 -9.59 -3.36 8.67
CA SER A 12 -9.19 -2.02 8.25
C SER A 12 -9.25 -1.86 6.73
N ALA A 13 -8.75 -2.85 5.97
CA ALA A 13 -8.83 -2.87 4.51
C ALA A 13 -10.29 -2.79 4.03
N GLU A 14 -11.19 -3.56 4.64
CA GLU A 14 -12.61 -3.51 4.33
C GLU A 14 -13.21 -2.12 4.63
N ARG A 15 -12.96 -1.56 5.82
CA ARG A 15 -13.47 -0.23 6.19
C ARG A 15 -13.02 0.86 5.23
N ILE A 16 -11.77 0.79 4.75
CA ILE A 16 -11.23 1.75 3.78
C ILE A 16 -12.01 1.67 2.47
N VAL A 17 -12.21 0.46 1.93
CA VAL A 17 -13.01 0.27 0.70
C VAL A 17 -14.44 0.79 0.90
N ARG A 18 -15.10 0.40 2.01
CA ARG A 18 -16.46 0.82 2.32
C ARG A 18 -16.60 2.33 2.49
N HIS A 19 -15.61 2.98 3.12
CA HIS A 19 -15.58 4.44 3.26
C HIS A 19 -15.55 5.13 1.91
N PHE A 20 -14.66 4.72 1.02
CA PHE A 20 -14.53 5.35 -0.29
C PHE A 20 -15.72 5.07 -1.20
N GLN A 21 -16.29 3.87 -1.16
CA GLN A 21 -17.55 3.56 -1.85
C GLN A 21 -18.69 4.47 -1.35
N ALA A 22 -18.81 4.67 -0.03
CA ALA A 22 -19.81 5.58 0.55
C ALA A 22 -19.58 7.06 0.19
N ALA A 23 -18.33 7.45 -0.05
CA ALA A 23 -17.96 8.78 -0.54
C ALA A 23 -18.15 8.97 -2.07
N GLY A 24 -18.62 7.94 -2.78
CA GLY A 24 -18.93 7.99 -4.21
C GLY A 24 -17.87 7.38 -5.13
N PHE A 25 -16.78 6.83 -4.59
CA PHE A 25 -15.71 6.16 -5.35
C PHE A 25 -16.00 4.66 -5.50
N THR A 26 -17.08 4.32 -6.22
CA THR A 26 -17.56 2.93 -6.32
C THR A 26 -16.62 1.98 -7.07
N GLY A 27 -15.64 2.49 -7.83
CA GLY A 27 -14.61 1.70 -8.51
C GLY A 27 -13.57 1.08 -7.55
N ILE A 28 -13.40 1.68 -6.37
CA ILE A 28 -12.56 1.13 -5.31
C ILE A 28 -13.30 -0.08 -4.71
N THR A 29 -12.80 -1.27 -4.99
CA THR A 29 -13.39 -2.57 -4.62
C THR A 29 -12.39 -3.48 -3.91
N GLU A 30 -11.13 -3.06 -3.83
CA GLU A 30 -10.03 -3.81 -3.28
C GLU A 30 -9.03 -2.87 -2.58
N ALA A 31 -8.54 -3.31 -1.42
CA ALA A 31 -7.46 -2.67 -0.69
C ALA A 31 -6.47 -3.72 -0.17
N MET A 32 -5.18 -3.48 -0.40
CA MET A 32 -4.09 -4.24 0.22
C MET A 32 -3.32 -3.34 1.16
N VAL A 33 -3.35 -3.65 2.44
CA VAL A 33 -2.51 -3.01 3.46
C VAL A 33 -1.18 -3.72 3.48
N ILE A 34 -0.09 -2.99 3.29
CA ILE A 34 1.29 -3.50 3.30
C ILE A 34 2.10 -2.87 4.44
N ARG A 35 2.96 -3.68 5.05
CA ARG A 35 4.03 -3.24 5.94
C ARG A 35 5.31 -3.12 5.15
N ILE A 36 5.93 -1.94 5.21
CA ILE A 36 7.20 -1.65 4.53
C ILE A 36 8.24 -1.43 5.61
N ARG A 37 9.27 -2.27 5.65
CA ARG A 37 10.39 -2.16 6.58
C ARG A 37 11.66 -1.87 5.80
N LEU A 38 12.46 -0.92 6.29
CA LEU A 38 13.79 -0.66 5.74
C LEU A 38 14.77 -1.73 6.21
N LYS A 39 15.46 -2.39 5.26
CA LYS A 39 16.45 -3.43 5.55
C LYS A 39 17.83 -2.85 5.84
N LYS A 40 18.24 -1.85 5.07
CA LYS A 40 19.58 -1.24 5.10
C LYS A 40 19.58 0.17 4.52
N ALA A 41 20.71 0.84 4.68
CA ALA A 41 21.03 2.16 4.11
C ALA A 41 20.23 3.32 4.71
N ASP A 42 20.68 4.54 4.41
CA ASP A 42 19.93 5.76 4.75
C ASP A 42 19.07 6.24 3.58
N ARG A 43 18.27 7.28 3.82
CA ARG A 43 17.37 7.87 2.82
C ARG A 43 18.11 8.25 1.53
N HIS A 44 19.29 8.83 1.63
CA HIS A 44 20.01 9.38 0.48
C HIS A 44 20.49 8.25 -0.46
N GLU A 45 21.05 7.18 0.11
CA GLU A 45 21.47 6.01 -0.67
C GLU A 45 20.27 5.32 -1.34
N VAL A 46 19.16 5.15 -0.62
CA VAL A 46 17.95 4.52 -1.15
C VAL A 46 17.37 5.36 -2.31
N GLU A 47 17.18 6.67 -2.10
CA GLU A 47 16.64 7.55 -3.14
C GLU A 47 17.55 7.56 -4.38
N ALA A 48 18.87 7.65 -4.21
CA ALA A 48 19.81 7.62 -5.33
C ALA A 48 19.77 6.30 -6.12
N ALA A 49 19.55 5.16 -5.45
CA ALA A 49 19.41 3.87 -6.12
C ALA A 49 18.10 3.76 -6.93
N PHE A 50 17.01 4.32 -6.40
CA PHE A 50 15.71 4.35 -7.07
C PHE A 50 15.71 5.31 -8.26
N ASP A 51 16.28 6.51 -8.10
CA ASP A 51 16.43 7.49 -9.18
C ASP A 51 17.27 6.90 -10.32
N ARG A 52 18.38 6.23 -10.00
CA ARG A 52 19.20 5.55 -11.01
C ARG A 52 18.43 4.45 -11.74
N ALA A 53 17.62 3.66 -11.04
CA ALA A 53 16.80 2.65 -11.67
C ALA A 53 15.78 3.29 -12.64
N ALA A 54 15.16 4.40 -12.23
CA ALA A 54 14.24 5.15 -13.07
C ALA A 54 14.93 5.71 -14.34
N ASP A 55 16.10 6.33 -14.18
CA ASP A 55 16.89 6.88 -15.31
C ASP A 55 17.28 5.81 -16.34
N LEU A 56 17.51 4.58 -15.88
CA LEU A 56 17.86 3.44 -16.72
C LEU A 56 16.64 2.67 -17.26
N GLY A 57 15.42 3.07 -16.90
CA GLY A 57 14.20 2.32 -17.22
C GLY A 57 14.19 0.91 -16.62
N ALA A 58 14.89 0.71 -15.50
CA ALA A 58 15.02 -0.57 -14.81
C ALA A 58 13.97 -0.73 -13.69
N MET A 59 13.79 -1.96 -13.22
CA MET A 59 12.93 -2.23 -12.06
C MET A 59 13.52 -1.59 -10.79
N PRO A 60 12.71 -0.90 -9.97
CA PRO A 60 13.15 -0.37 -8.69
C PRO A 60 13.71 -1.48 -7.79
N PRO A 61 14.83 -1.27 -7.08
CA PRO A 61 15.50 -2.28 -6.28
C PRO A 61 14.80 -2.53 -4.93
N LEU A 62 13.49 -2.82 -4.95
CA LEU A 62 12.67 -2.95 -3.75
C LEU A 62 13.22 -3.99 -2.78
N ALA A 63 13.42 -5.23 -3.22
CA ALA A 63 13.86 -6.33 -2.36
C ALA A 63 15.27 -6.12 -1.77
N GLU A 64 16.07 -5.22 -2.35
CA GLU A 64 17.39 -4.88 -1.82
C GLU A 64 17.29 -4.00 -0.57
N TYR A 65 16.41 -2.99 -0.59
CA TYR A 65 16.33 -1.97 0.46
C TYR A 65 15.13 -2.16 1.40
N PHE A 66 14.06 -2.77 0.92
CA PHE A 66 12.81 -2.91 1.65
C PHE A 66 12.38 -4.37 1.76
N GLU A 67 11.73 -4.65 2.87
CA GLU A 67 10.92 -5.84 3.10
C GLU A 67 9.46 -5.40 3.08
N ILE A 68 8.65 -5.96 2.18
CA ILE A 68 7.25 -5.56 2.00
C ILE A 68 6.35 -6.76 2.22
N ARG A 69 5.58 -6.71 3.30
CA ARG A 69 4.72 -7.83 3.70
C ARG A 69 3.25 -7.44 3.68
N PRO A 70 2.33 -8.36 3.34
CA PRO A 70 0.91 -8.08 3.42
C PRO A 70 0.49 -8.05 4.89
N TYR A 71 -0.33 -7.08 5.26
CA TYR A 71 -0.81 -6.85 6.63
C TYR A 71 -2.33 -6.85 6.73
N GLY A 72 -3.01 -6.61 5.62
CA GLY A 72 -4.46 -6.69 5.49
C GLY A 72 -4.85 -6.77 4.03
N PHE A 73 -5.91 -7.49 3.73
CA PHE A 73 -6.46 -7.57 2.38
C PHE A 73 -7.98 -7.63 2.43
N TYR A 74 -8.60 -6.86 1.55
CA TYR A 74 -10.02 -6.95 1.27
C TYR A 74 -10.25 -6.78 -0.22
N SER A 75 -11.10 -7.63 -0.80
CA SER A 75 -11.51 -7.55 -2.20
C SER A 75 -12.90 -8.14 -2.37
N GLU A 76 -13.72 -7.51 -3.20
CA GLU A 76 -15.00 -8.07 -3.63
C GLU A 76 -14.86 -9.08 -4.79
N LEU A 77 -13.68 -9.14 -5.43
CA LEU A 77 -13.49 -9.82 -6.72
C LEU A 77 -12.59 -11.05 -6.64
N ARG A 78 -11.62 -11.08 -5.72
CA ARG A 78 -10.64 -12.17 -5.64
C ARG A 78 -10.18 -12.48 -4.22
N SER A 79 -9.59 -13.65 -4.06
CA SER A 79 -8.98 -14.07 -2.79
C SER A 79 -7.59 -13.47 -2.59
N PHE A 80 -7.14 -13.39 -1.33
CA PHE A 80 -5.75 -13.00 -1.03
C PHE A 80 -4.73 -13.91 -1.73
N ALA A 81 -4.98 -15.22 -1.84
CA ALA A 81 -4.05 -16.14 -2.49
C ALA A 81 -3.85 -15.79 -3.99
N GLN A 82 -4.91 -15.38 -4.68
CA GLN A 82 -4.84 -14.88 -6.05
C GLN A 82 -4.08 -13.56 -6.12
N ALA A 83 -4.48 -12.58 -5.29
CA ALA A 83 -3.81 -11.27 -5.23
C ALA A 83 -2.32 -11.38 -4.91
N LYS A 84 -1.92 -12.29 -4.02
CA LYS A 84 -0.51 -12.55 -3.70
C LYS A 84 0.25 -13.08 -4.92
N THR A 85 -0.34 -14.00 -5.67
CA THR A 85 0.28 -14.59 -6.87
C THR A 85 0.45 -13.56 -7.99
N GLU A 86 -0.49 -12.61 -8.08
CA GLU A 86 -0.53 -11.58 -9.12
C GLU A 86 0.14 -10.26 -8.70
N MET A 87 0.59 -10.13 -7.44
CA MET A 87 1.14 -8.90 -6.86
C MET A 87 2.26 -8.28 -7.70
N GLN A 88 3.12 -9.11 -8.32
CA GLN A 88 4.21 -8.61 -9.15
C GLN A 88 3.73 -7.93 -10.45
N LEU A 89 2.50 -8.21 -10.90
CA LEU A 89 1.86 -7.56 -12.03
C LEU A 89 0.95 -6.42 -11.54
N ASP A 90 0.27 -6.62 -10.41
CA ASP A 90 -0.71 -5.67 -9.89
C ASP A 90 -0.11 -4.40 -9.29
N PHE A 91 1.10 -4.50 -8.74
CA PHE A 91 1.82 -3.38 -8.17
C PHE A 91 2.78 -2.82 -9.23
N GLY A 92 2.33 -1.77 -9.93
CA GLY A 92 3.04 -1.16 -11.06
C GLY A 92 4.37 -0.50 -10.70
N VAL A 93 5.22 -0.33 -11.72
CA VAL A 93 6.56 0.25 -11.58
C VAL A 93 6.53 1.68 -11.01
N GLY A 94 5.53 2.48 -11.39
CA GLY A 94 5.35 3.85 -10.90
C GLY A 94 5.16 3.89 -9.39
N LEU A 95 4.18 3.14 -8.89
CA LEU A 95 3.96 3.01 -7.44
C LEU A 95 5.19 2.42 -6.72
N ARG A 96 5.86 1.40 -7.30
CA ARG A 96 7.07 0.80 -6.70
C ARG A 96 8.20 1.81 -6.55
N GLY A 97 8.40 2.66 -7.56
CA GLY A 97 9.38 3.73 -7.53
C GLY A 97 9.14 4.75 -6.43
N LYS A 98 7.94 4.81 -5.87
CA LYS A 98 7.54 5.76 -4.81
C LYS A 98 7.50 5.17 -3.41
N VAL A 99 7.88 3.90 -3.23
CA VAL A 99 8.03 3.27 -1.91
C VAL A 99 8.97 4.04 -0.97
N PRO A 100 10.11 4.63 -1.41
CA PRO A 100 10.93 5.45 -0.53
C PRO A 100 10.18 6.64 0.07
N SER A 101 9.38 7.37 -0.71
CA SER A 101 8.54 8.47 -0.21
C SER A 101 7.55 7.99 0.83
N ILE A 102 6.91 6.84 0.60
CA ILE A 102 6.03 6.23 1.61
C ILE A 102 6.77 5.95 2.91
N TYR A 103 7.99 5.42 2.85
CA TYR A 103 8.73 5.10 4.07
C TYR A 103 9.26 6.35 4.78
N PHE A 104 9.86 7.29 4.07
CA PHE A 104 10.63 8.40 4.66
C PHE A 104 9.84 9.69 4.87
N ASP A 105 8.77 9.94 4.12
CA ASP A 105 8.02 11.20 4.23
C ASP A 105 6.97 11.15 5.35
N VAL A 106 6.67 12.32 5.91
CA VAL A 106 5.67 12.50 6.97
C VAL A 106 4.28 12.29 6.38
N ALA A 107 3.43 11.57 7.10
CA ALA A 107 2.06 11.31 6.66
C ALA A 107 1.18 12.58 6.69
N PRO A 108 0.12 12.66 5.86
CA PRO A 108 -0.26 11.68 4.84
C PRO A 108 0.56 11.81 3.55
N VAL A 109 0.90 10.66 2.95
CA VAL A 109 1.54 10.58 1.63
C VAL A 109 0.56 9.89 0.68
N VAL A 110 0.29 10.51 -0.47
CA VAL A 110 -0.63 9.99 -1.49
C VAL A 110 0.11 9.95 -2.81
N ILE A 111 0.23 8.76 -3.38
CA ILE A 111 0.86 8.53 -4.68
C ILE A 111 -0.20 8.06 -5.66
N ASP A 112 -0.25 8.73 -6.80
CA ASP A 112 -1.04 8.38 -7.97
C ASP A 112 -0.12 7.76 -9.02
N ASP A 113 -0.53 6.62 -9.59
CA ASP A 113 0.03 6.06 -10.82
C ASP A 113 -1.00 6.18 -11.93
N ALA A 114 -1.31 7.42 -12.33
CA ALA A 114 -2.28 7.74 -13.38
C ALA A 114 -1.98 7.10 -14.75
N LEU A 115 -0.77 6.56 -14.94
CA LEU A 115 -0.31 5.89 -16.15
C LEU A 115 -0.33 4.36 -16.04
N ALA A 116 -0.75 3.82 -14.90
CA ALA A 116 -0.99 2.41 -14.68
C ALA A 116 -1.95 1.87 -15.75
N THR A 117 -1.40 1.16 -16.74
CA THR A 117 -2.16 0.50 -17.78
C THR A 117 -2.04 -1.00 -17.58
N GLY A 118 -3.13 -1.62 -17.13
CA GLY A 118 -3.21 -3.07 -16.93
C GLY A 118 -2.67 -3.57 -15.58
N THR A 119 -2.29 -2.68 -14.66
CA THR A 119 -2.07 -3.05 -13.25
C THR A 119 -3.36 -2.92 -12.46
N LYS A 120 -3.47 -3.63 -11.33
CA LYS A 120 -4.68 -3.59 -10.50
C LYS A 120 -4.67 -2.44 -9.51
N TYR A 121 -3.51 -2.03 -9.02
CA TYR A 121 -3.37 -0.94 -8.07
C TYR A 121 -2.78 0.29 -8.74
N ASP A 122 -3.47 1.42 -8.58
CA ASP A 122 -3.09 2.69 -9.22
C ASP A 122 -2.94 3.82 -8.18
N ALA A 123 -3.21 3.53 -6.90
CA ALA A 123 -2.83 4.41 -5.79
C ALA A 123 -2.10 3.67 -4.68
N LEU A 124 -1.17 4.38 -4.04
CA LEU A 124 -0.47 3.97 -2.83
C LEU A 124 -0.56 5.11 -1.80
N VAL A 125 -1.12 4.81 -0.63
CA VAL A 125 -1.42 5.81 0.39
C VAL A 125 -0.84 5.45 1.75
N LYS A 126 -0.18 6.40 2.40
CA LYS A 126 0.23 6.35 3.81
C LYS A 126 -0.64 7.31 4.61
N PHE A 127 -1.39 6.77 5.56
CA PHE A 127 -2.30 7.55 6.41
C PHE A 127 -1.71 7.99 7.75
N SER A 128 -0.65 7.33 8.21
CA SER A 128 0.00 7.61 9.51
C SER A 128 1.51 7.55 9.39
N ASP A 129 2.21 8.22 10.28
CA ASP A 129 3.67 8.09 10.40
C ASP A 129 4.08 6.64 10.71
N ASN A 130 5.36 6.36 10.55
CA ASN A 130 5.91 5.03 10.77
C ASN A 130 5.69 4.60 12.22
N MET A 131 5.37 3.32 12.40
CA MET A 131 5.28 2.69 13.71
C MET A 131 6.55 1.88 13.93
N LEU A 132 7.31 2.24 14.97
CA LEU A 132 8.59 1.59 15.31
C LEU A 132 9.56 1.62 14.11
N ASP A 133 9.74 0.49 13.42
CA ASP A 133 10.68 0.31 12.30
C ASP A 133 10.00 0.09 10.93
N TYR A 134 8.66 0.18 10.86
CA TYR A 134 7.92 -0.02 9.61
C TYR A 134 6.90 1.09 9.31
N ALA A 135 6.68 1.33 8.02
CA ALA A 135 5.56 2.12 7.51
C ALA A 135 4.38 1.21 7.19
N LEU A 136 3.15 1.70 7.38
CA LEU A 136 1.95 1.11 6.81
C LEU A 136 1.49 1.90 5.60
N ALA A 137 1.19 1.20 4.53
CA ALA A 137 0.64 1.79 3.33
C ALA A 137 -0.52 0.95 2.79
N VAL A 138 -1.37 1.58 2.00
CA VAL A 138 -2.58 0.99 1.42
C VAL A 138 -2.53 1.14 -0.08
N LEU A 139 -2.51 0.02 -0.78
CA LEU A 139 -2.71 -0.06 -2.22
C LEU A 139 -4.20 -0.09 -2.51
N LEU A 140 -4.66 0.73 -3.45
CA LEU A 140 -6.08 0.84 -3.85
C LEU A 140 -6.21 0.68 -5.35
N ASN A 141 -7.27 -0.01 -5.78
CA ASN A 141 -7.57 -0.21 -7.19
C ASN A 141 -8.45 0.92 -7.75
N ASP A 142 -8.22 1.29 -9.01
CA ASP A 142 -9.11 2.15 -9.81
C ASP A 142 -9.57 3.47 -9.11
N PRO A 143 -8.67 4.23 -8.47
CA PRO A 143 -9.00 5.57 -8.02
C PRO A 143 -9.19 6.50 -9.23
N THR A 144 -10.30 7.24 -9.27
CA THR A 144 -10.51 8.30 -10.27
C THR A 144 -9.75 9.57 -9.91
N SER A 145 -9.50 10.49 -10.84
CA SER A 145 -8.77 11.75 -10.53
C SER A 145 -9.40 12.57 -9.38
N SER A 146 -10.73 12.51 -9.21
CA SER A 146 -11.44 13.16 -8.10
C SER A 146 -11.16 12.54 -6.73
N PHE A 147 -10.63 11.31 -6.68
CA PHE A 147 -10.16 10.68 -5.46
C PHE A 147 -8.98 11.44 -4.84
N PHE A 148 -8.01 11.85 -5.67
CA PHE A 148 -6.84 12.57 -5.20
C PHE A 148 -7.18 13.99 -4.72
N GLU A 149 -8.14 14.65 -5.39
CA GLU A 149 -8.70 15.92 -4.92
C GLU A 149 -9.44 15.74 -3.57
N TYR A 150 -10.19 14.65 -3.42
CA TYR A 150 -10.84 14.31 -2.15
C TYR A 150 -9.81 14.11 -1.04
N LEU A 151 -8.75 13.34 -1.27
CA LEU A 151 -7.68 13.18 -0.27
C LEU A 151 -6.97 14.50 0.06
N GLY A 152 -6.74 15.35 -0.95
CA GLY A 152 -6.11 16.67 -0.77
C GLY A 152 -6.96 17.65 0.05
N THR A 153 -8.27 17.64 -0.14
CA THR A 153 -9.22 18.50 0.60
C THR A 153 -9.56 17.96 1.99
N HIS A 154 -9.34 16.67 2.24
CA HIS A 154 -9.64 16.00 3.51
C HIS A 154 -8.39 15.61 4.31
N ARG A 155 -7.27 16.33 4.14
CA ARG A 155 -6.03 16.10 4.92
C ARG A 155 -6.22 16.24 6.44
N GLY A 156 -7.19 17.04 6.87
CA GLY A 156 -7.56 17.23 8.28
C GLY A 156 -8.58 16.22 8.82
N ILE A 157 -9.03 15.26 8.01
CA ILE A 157 -9.82 14.13 8.53
C ILE A 157 -8.93 13.30 9.44
N ASP A 158 -9.50 12.88 10.56
CA ASP A 158 -8.93 11.87 11.43
C ASP A 158 -8.95 10.51 10.70
N TRP A 159 -7.96 10.28 9.84
CA TRP A 159 -7.81 9.03 9.09
C TRP A 159 -7.75 7.83 10.04
N GLN A 160 -7.34 8.01 11.31
CA GLN A 160 -7.38 6.95 12.33
C GLN A 160 -8.81 6.47 12.59
N LYS A 161 -9.83 7.33 12.45
CA LYS A 161 -11.24 6.89 12.56
C LYS A 161 -11.69 6.00 11.40
N ILE A 162 -11.10 6.16 10.22
CA ILE A 162 -11.45 5.42 9.00
C ILE A 162 -10.66 4.11 8.93
N ILE A 163 -9.33 4.20 9.08
CA ILE A 163 -8.44 3.03 9.05
C ILE A 163 -8.58 2.18 10.32
N GLY A 164 -9.14 2.76 11.39
CA GLY A 164 -9.20 2.16 12.72
C GLY A 164 -7.83 2.05 13.37
N ASP A 165 -7.76 1.29 14.45
CA ASP A 165 -6.47 0.88 14.99
C ASP A 165 -5.91 -0.27 14.14
N PHE A 166 -4.80 -0.02 13.44
CA PHE A 166 -4.01 -1.09 12.83
C PHE A 166 -3.36 -2.00 13.89
N GLY A 167 -3.42 -1.59 15.16
CA GLY A 167 -2.91 -2.21 16.37
C GLY A 167 -3.93 -3.04 17.13
N ALA A 168 -4.25 -4.21 16.60
CA ALA A 168 -4.11 -5.40 17.42
C ALA A 168 -3.14 -6.29 16.65
N ALA A 169 -1.85 -6.08 16.88
CA ALA A 169 -0.81 -6.98 16.42
C ALA A 169 -1.25 -8.39 16.83
N ALA A 170 -1.66 -9.21 15.86
CA ALA A 170 -1.83 -10.62 16.11
C ALA A 170 -0.47 -11.09 16.60
N THR A 171 -0.40 -11.52 17.87
CA THR A 171 0.76 -12.18 18.47
C THR A 171 1.21 -13.41 17.68
N THR A 172 0.38 -13.85 16.73
CA THR A 172 0.63 -14.84 15.69
C THR A 172 0.50 -14.20 14.30
N TYR A 173 1.41 -13.28 13.96
CA TYR A 173 1.65 -12.90 12.58
C TYR A 173 2.64 -13.90 11.99
N ASP A 174 2.18 -14.69 11.03
CA ASP A 174 3.00 -15.67 10.34
C ASP A 174 4.11 -14.94 9.57
N GLN A 175 5.36 -15.19 9.95
CA GLN A 175 6.51 -14.36 9.56
C GLN A 175 7.02 -14.66 8.15
N ASP A 176 6.37 -15.54 7.39
CA ASP A 176 6.95 -16.18 6.21
C ASP A 176 6.37 -15.69 4.87
N VAL A 177 5.70 -14.53 4.84
CA VAL A 177 5.14 -13.97 3.59
C VAL A 177 5.77 -12.62 3.25
N ASP A 178 6.79 -12.66 2.40
CA ASP A 178 7.24 -11.50 1.60
C ASP A 178 6.42 -11.42 0.30
N LEU A 179 6.15 -10.20 -0.17
CA LEU A 179 5.54 -9.94 -1.48
C LEU A 179 6.58 -9.95 -2.61
N PHE A 180 7.88 -9.86 -2.30
CA PHE A 180 8.96 -9.73 -3.29
C PHE A 180 10.15 -10.67 -3.06
#